data_AF-A0A1Q5QUK5-F1
#
_entry.id   AF-A0A1Q5QUK5-F1
#
_cell.length_a   1.000
_cell.length_b   1.000
_cell.length_c   1.000
_cell.angle_alpha   90.00
_cell.angle_beta   90.00
_cell.angle_gamma   90.00
#
_symmetry.space_group_name_H-M   'P 1'
#
loop_
_entity.id
_entity.type
_entity.pdbx_description
1 polymer ?
#
loop_
_entity_poly.entity_id
_entity_poly.type
_entity_poly.pdbx_seq_one_letter_code
_entity_poly.pdbx_strand_id
1 'polypeptide(L)'
;TNALGSDLPRSLLAQQFAFLKTMANFNPSIVCPLVLDSPLQQEQDKDNAAAIFQFIFSRVLPGQQLILGTLSLDGVGSDVIPNDAKRIHLTDELRLLQKDQYSAVLDRIGNLHEIMLAAE
;
A
#
# COMPACT_ATOMS: atom_id res chain seq x y z
N THR A 1 21.62 -23.09 10.48
CA THR A 1 20.93 -21.86 10.92
C THR A 1 20.02 -21.38 9.79
N ASN A 2 18.79 -21.91 9.75
CA ASN A 2 17.79 -21.59 8.72
C ASN A 2 16.96 -20.35 9.11
N ALA A 3 17.61 -19.20 9.28
CA ALA A 3 16.94 -17.92 9.53
C ALA A 3 16.73 -17.09 8.24
N LEU A 4 17.14 -17.62 7.08
CA LEU A 4 17.28 -16.84 5.84
C LEU A 4 15.98 -16.57 5.06
N GLY A 5 14.86 -17.22 5.40
CA GLY A 5 13.61 -17.09 4.63
C GLY A 5 12.97 -15.71 4.81
N SER A 6 12.38 -15.48 5.98
CA SER A 6 11.55 -14.31 6.26
C SER A 6 12.33 -13.05 6.63
N ASP A 7 13.62 -13.15 6.96
CA ASP A 7 14.45 -11.99 7.37
C ASP A 7 14.77 -11.07 6.19
N LEU A 8 15.00 -11.63 5.00
CA LEU A 8 15.31 -10.87 3.80
C LEU A 8 14.20 -9.88 3.40
N PRO A 9 12.93 -10.29 3.23
CA PRO A 9 11.87 -9.36 2.84
C PRO A 9 11.64 -8.25 3.89
N ARG A 10 11.74 -8.58 5.18
CA ARG A 10 11.63 -7.60 6.28
C ARG A 10 12.80 -6.60 6.25
N SER A 11 14.01 -7.07 5.99
CA SER A 11 15.20 -6.21 5.88
C SER A 11 15.11 -5.28 4.69
N LEU A 12 14.63 -5.77 3.54
CA LEU A 12 14.40 -4.95 2.35
C LEU A 12 13.33 -3.87 2.61
N LEU A 13 12.21 -4.24 3.24
CA LEU A 13 11.18 -3.28 3.64
C LEU A 13 11.76 -2.17 4.51
N ALA A 14 12.49 -2.52 5.57
CA ALA A 14 13.12 -1.55 6.46
C ALA A 14 14.13 -0.64 5.72
N GLN A 15 14.91 -1.20 4.80
CA GLN A 15 15.86 -0.45 3.98
C GLN A 15 15.16 0.57 3.08
N GLN A 16 14.04 0.21 2.44
CA GLN A 16 13.26 1.14 1.62
C GLN A 16 12.71 2.32 2.44
N PHE A 17 12.17 2.05 3.63
CA PHE A 17 11.71 3.12 4.52
C PHE A 17 12.86 4.02 5.02
N ALA A 18 14.03 3.44 5.32
CA ALA A 18 15.21 4.22 5.68
C ALA A 18 15.66 5.14 4.54
N PHE A 19 15.64 4.64 3.30
CA PHE A 19 15.96 5.42 2.11
C PHE A 19 14.94 6.55 1.89
N LEU A 20 13.64 6.25 1.92
CA LEU A 20 12.56 7.24 1.80
C LEU A 20 12.68 8.34 2.87
N LYS A 21 12.95 7.96 4.13
CA LYS A 21 13.13 8.94 5.21
C LYS A 21 14.36 9.80 5.00
N THR A 22 15.45 9.22 4.50
CA THR A 22 16.68 9.95 4.17
C THR A 22 16.41 10.95 3.04
N MET A 23 15.74 10.52 1.96
CA MET A 23 15.36 11.40 0.86
C MET A 23 14.50 12.58 1.35
N ALA A 24 13.48 12.32 2.17
CA ALA A 24 12.60 13.37 2.69
C ALA A 24 13.34 14.39 3.58
N ASN A 25 14.36 13.95 4.33
CA ASN A 25 15.15 14.84 5.18
C ASN A 25 16.05 15.80 4.37
N PHE A 26 16.54 15.36 3.19
CA PHE A 26 17.46 16.15 2.36
C PHE A 26 16.81 16.76 1.11
N ASN A 27 15.58 16.36 0.77
CA ASN A 27 14.80 16.89 -0.35
C ASN A 27 13.30 16.92 0.01
N PRO A 28 12.81 18.01 0.61
CA PRO A 28 11.42 18.11 1.09
C PRO A 28 10.39 18.18 -0.06
N SER A 29 10.84 18.39 -1.30
CA SER A 29 10.01 18.53 -2.49
C SER A 29 9.46 17.21 -3.03
N ILE A 30 9.90 16.06 -2.51
CA ILE A 30 9.51 14.74 -3.02
C ILE A 30 8.74 13.99 -1.94
N VAL A 31 7.41 14.16 -1.94
CA VAL A 31 6.49 13.26 -1.23
C VAL A 31 5.59 12.63 -2.28
N CYS A 32 6.04 11.52 -2.85
CA CYS A 32 5.28 10.72 -3.80
C CYS A 32 4.42 9.68 -3.07
N PRO A 33 3.30 9.22 -3.67
CA PRO A 33 2.56 8.08 -3.17
C PRO A 33 3.46 6.84 -3.02
N LEU A 34 3.35 6.15 -1.89
CA LEU A 34 4.02 4.87 -1.63
C LEU A 34 3.05 3.73 -1.98
N VAL A 35 3.44 2.85 -2.90
CA VAL A 35 2.67 1.66 -3.26
C VAL A 35 3.40 0.43 -2.74
N LEU A 36 2.75 -0.34 -1.88
CA LEU A 36 3.26 -1.61 -1.36
C LEU A 36 2.32 -2.73 -1.81
N ASP A 37 2.83 -3.64 -2.62
CA ASP A 37 2.11 -4.85 -3.00
C ASP A 37 2.57 -6.01 -2.13
N SER A 38 1.62 -6.63 -1.44
CA SER A 38 1.80 -7.89 -0.70
C SER A 38 2.99 -7.85 0.28
N PRO A 39 2.95 -6.99 1.32
CA PRO A 39 4.06 -6.83 2.26
C PRO A 39 4.33 -8.08 3.11
N LEU A 40 3.36 -9.00 3.19
CA LEU A 40 3.51 -10.30 3.83
C LEU A 40 4.08 -11.31 2.83
N GLN A 41 5.39 -11.33 2.68
CA GLN A 41 6.07 -12.33 1.85
C GLN A 41 6.44 -13.56 2.68
N GLN A 42 6.30 -14.75 2.09
CA GLN A 42 6.68 -16.06 2.64
C GLN A 42 5.95 -16.48 3.94
N GLU A 43 4.60 -16.44 3.94
CA GLU A 43 3.73 -16.98 5.02
C GLU A 43 4.22 -16.62 6.45
N GLN A 44 4.23 -15.32 6.77
CA GLN A 44 4.59 -14.84 8.10
C GLN A 44 3.61 -15.37 9.15
N ASP A 45 4.11 -15.67 10.35
CA ASP A 45 3.22 -15.90 11.49
C ASP A 45 2.46 -14.61 11.88
N LYS A 46 1.40 -14.77 12.70
CA LYS A 46 0.49 -13.68 13.06
C LYS A 46 1.18 -12.52 13.78
N ASP A 47 2.15 -12.82 14.63
CA ASP A 47 2.85 -11.81 15.43
C ASP A 47 3.77 -10.98 14.52
N ASN A 48 4.50 -11.63 13.62
CA ASN A 48 5.34 -10.97 12.63
C ASN A 48 4.50 -10.17 11.62
N ALA A 49 3.35 -10.69 11.19
CA ALA A 49 2.44 -9.97 10.29
C ALA A 49 1.95 -8.66 10.93
N ALA A 50 1.49 -8.71 12.18
CA ALA A 50 1.06 -7.53 12.92
C ALA A 50 2.20 -6.50 13.07
N ALA A 51 3.41 -6.97 13.40
CA ALA A 51 4.59 -6.11 13.50
C ALA A 51 4.97 -5.45 12.17
N ILE A 52 4.85 -6.16 11.04
CA ILE A 52 5.09 -5.61 9.71
C ILE A 52 4.10 -4.48 9.40
N PHE A 53 2.80 -4.70 9.62
CA PHE A 53 1.79 -3.66 9.37
C PHE A 53 1.97 -2.45 10.30
N GLN A 54 2.23 -2.68 11.58
CA GLN A 54 2.54 -1.61 12.53
C GLN A 54 3.77 -0.81 12.07
N PHE A 55 4.82 -1.48 11.59
CA PHE A 55 5.98 -0.82 11.04
C PHE A 55 5.63 0.02 9.81
N ILE A 56 4.89 -0.52 8.85
CA ILE A 56 4.48 0.20 7.64
C ILE A 56 3.70 1.47 7.99
N PHE A 57 2.60 1.34 8.75
CA PHE A 57 1.70 2.45 9.03
C PHE A 57 2.36 3.53 9.91
N SER A 58 3.26 3.16 10.81
CA SER A 58 3.98 4.13 11.67
C SER A 58 5.14 4.85 10.98
N ARG A 59 5.55 4.42 9.77
CA ARG A 59 6.72 4.95 9.06
C ARG A 59 6.39 5.72 7.78
N VAL A 60 5.12 5.78 7.38
CA VAL A 60 4.66 6.65 6.28
C VAL A 60 5.05 8.10 6.57
N LEU A 61 5.54 8.82 5.57
CA LEU A 61 5.94 10.22 5.73
C LEU A 61 4.72 11.14 5.90
N PRO A 62 4.86 12.28 6.61
CA PRO A 62 3.77 13.26 6.69
C PRO A 62 3.31 13.71 5.29
N GLY A 63 2.00 13.63 5.04
CA GLY A 63 1.39 14.00 3.75
C GLY A 63 1.59 12.98 2.63
N GLN A 64 2.26 11.85 2.89
CA GLN A 64 2.42 10.77 1.92
C GLN A 64 1.18 9.90 1.86
N GLN A 65 0.65 9.69 0.65
CA GLN A 65 -0.38 8.68 0.43
C GLN A 65 0.25 7.28 0.44
N LEU A 66 -0.29 6.36 1.22
CA LEU A 66 0.03 4.93 1.16
C LEU A 66 -1.10 4.18 0.42
N ILE A 67 -0.72 3.37 -0.58
CA ILE A 67 -1.59 2.40 -1.25
C ILE A 67 -1.01 1.03 -0.95
N LEU A 68 -1.77 0.19 -0.25
CA LEU A 68 -1.30 -1.12 0.22
C LEU A 68 -2.22 -2.23 -0.32
N GLY A 69 -1.63 -3.16 -1.06
CA GLY A 69 -2.26 -4.41 -1.47
C GLY A 69 -1.93 -5.51 -0.46
N THR A 70 -2.93 -6.24 0.01
CA THR A 70 -2.74 -7.43 0.86
C THR A 70 -3.90 -8.40 0.69
N LEU A 71 -3.64 -9.69 0.87
CA LEU A 71 -4.67 -10.73 0.83
C LEU A 71 -5.50 -10.77 2.13
N SER A 72 -4.87 -10.45 3.25
CA SER A 72 -5.51 -10.48 4.56
C SER A 72 -4.87 -9.46 5.51
N LEU A 73 -5.68 -9.04 6.49
CA LEU A 73 -5.28 -8.26 7.66
C LEU A 73 -5.57 -9.05 8.95
N ASP A 74 -5.71 -10.38 8.86
CA ASP A 74 -5.98 -11.22 10.02
C ASP A 74 -4.85 -11.11 11.05
N GLY A 75 -5.23 -10.95 12.31
CA GLY A 75 -4.27 -10.73 13.41
C GLY A 75 -3.78 -9.29 13.54
N VAL A 76 -4.18 -8.38 12.65
CA VAL A 76 -3.89 -6.94 12.78
C VAL A 76 -5.00 -6.27 13.58
N GLY A 77 -4.64 -5.68 14.73
CA GLY A 77 -5.57 -4.91 15.54
C GLY A 77 -6.16 -3.73 14.78
N SER A 78 -7.42 -3.36 15.04
CA SER A 78 -8.05 -2.22 14.39
C SER A 78 -7.38 -0.88 14.74
N ASP A 79 -6.67 -0.83 15.86
CA ASP A 79 -5.84 0.28 16.33
C ASP A 79 -4.54 0.48 15.53
N VAL A 80 -4.08 -0.56 14.84
CA VAL A 80 -2.88 -0.52 13.97
C VAL A 80 -3.19 0.14 12.63
N ILE A 81 -4.40 -0.06 12.12
CA ILE A 81 -4.83 0.47 10.81
C ILE A 81 -5.27 1.92 10.98
N PRO A 82 -4.78 2.87 10.17
CA PRO A 82 -5.21 4.26 10.25
C PRO A 82 -6.73 4.40 10.12
N ASN A 83 -7.34 5.22 10.98
CA ASN A 83 -8.81 5.40 11.02
C ASN A 83 -9.38 5.99 9.72
N ASP A 84 -8.59 6.75 8.99
CA ASP A 84 -8.93 7.36 7.69
C ASP A 84 -8.58 6.45 6.50
N ALA A 85 -8.09 5.23 6.75
CA ALA A 85 -7.75 4.29 5.69
C ALA A 85 -9.01 3.84 4.93
N LYS A 86 -9.06 4.13 3.64
CA LYS A 86 -10.08 3.59 2.75
C LYS A 86 -9.77 2.13 2.43
N ARG A 87 -10.67 1.23 2.84
CA ARG A 87 -10.59 -0.20 2.50
C ARG A 87 -11.31 -0.46 1.17
N ILE A 88 -10.61 -1.12 0.25
CA ILE A 88 -11.15 -1.56 -1.04
C ILE A 88 -11.08 -3.09 -1.04
N HIS A 89 -12.24 -3.75 -1.09
CA HIS A 89 -12.33 -5.20 -1.16
C HIS A 89 -12.68 -5.60 -2.59
N LEU A 90 -11.78 -6.32 -3.25
CA LEU A 90 -11.99 -6.84 -4.60
C LEU A 90 -12.54 -8.25 -4.49
N THR A 91 -13.73 -8.47 -5.05
CA THR A 91 -14.44 -9.76 -4.99
C THR A 91 -14.41 -10.52 -6.30
N ASP A 92 -14.28 -9.79 -7.41
CA ASP A 92 -14.39 -10.33 -8.75
C ASP A 92 -13.00 -10.38 -9.40
N GLU A 93 -12.56 -11.58 -9.75
CA GLU A 93 -11.27 -11.79 -10.41
C GLU A 93 -11.16 -10.97 -11.71
N LEU A 94 -10.01 -10.30 -11.87
CA LEU A 94 -9.70 -9.42 -13.01
C LEU A 94 -10.69 -8.25 -13.21
N ARG A 95 -11.44 -7.86 -12.17
CA ARG A 95 -12.36 -6.72 -12.22
C ARG A 95 -12.12 -5.76 -11.06
N LEU A 96 -11.52 -4.62 -11.39
CA LEU A 96 -11.33 -3.54 -10.43
C LEU A 96 -12.64 -2.81 -10.11
N LEU A 97 -13.48 -2.60 -11.13
CA LEU A 97 -14.76 -1.91 -11.00
C LEU A 97 -15.91 -2.89 -10.87
N GLN A 98 -16.76 -2.64 -9.89
CA GLN A 98 -18.04 -3.33 -9.77
C GLN A 98 -19.05 -2.71 -10.73
N LYS A 99 -20.00 -3.52 -11.22
CA LYS A 99 -20.96 -3.09 -12.26
C LYS A 99 -21.79 -1.87 -11.83
N ASP A 100 -22.15 -1.82 -10.56
CA ASP A 100 -22.91 -0.73 -9.94
C ASP A 100 -22.06 0.55 -9.73
N GLN A 101 -20.73 0.43 -9.69
CA GLN A 101 -19.81 1.56 -9.57
C GLN A 101 -19.44 2.19 -10.91
N TYR A 102 -19.66 1.47 -12.02
CA TYR A 102 -19.17 1.88 -13.35
C TYR A 102 -19.61 3.29 -13.74
N SER A 103 -20.91 3.60 -13.68
CA SER A 103 -21.43 4.91 -14.11
C SER A 103 -20.83 6.05 -13.29
N ALA A 104 -20.80 5.91 -11.96
CA ALA A 104 -20.28 6.95 -11.07
C ALA A 104 -18.77 7.17 -11.25
N VAL A 105 -18.02 6.10 -11.52
CA VAL A 105 -16.59 6.20 -11.81
C VAL A 105 -16.37 6.85 -13.18
N LEU A 106 -17.09 6.40 -14.21
CA LEU A 106 -17.02 6.98 -15.56
C LEU A 106 -17.34 8.47 -15.56
N ASP A 107 -18.36 8.91 -14.82
CA ASP A 107 -18.68 10.34 -14.69
C ASP A 107 -17.52 11.14 -14.08
N ARG A 108 -16.76 10.53 -13.16
CA ARG A 108 -15.66 11.17 -12.45
C ARG A 108 -14.36 11.20 -13.26
N ILE A 109 -14.03 10.13 -13.98
CA ILE A 109 -12.74 9.98 -14.68
C ILE A 109 -12.86 10.02 -16.19
N GLY A 110 -14.07 9.98 -16.75
CA GLY A 110 -14.30 9.88 -18.19
C GLY A 110 -13.71 11.04 -18.96
N ASN A 111 -13.86 12.27 -18.46
CA ASN A 111 -13.23 13.43 -19.09
C ASN A 111 -11.69 13.32 -19.12
N LEU A 112 -11.07 12.82 -18.05
CA LEU A 112 -9.62 12.59 -18.00
C LEU A 112 -9.19 11.51 -19.01
N HIS A 113 -10.02 10.48 -19.20
CA HIS A 113 -9.78 9.42 -20.18
C HIS A 113 -9.81 9.96 -21.61
N GLU A 114 -10.82 10.77 -21.96
CA GLU A 114 -10.92 11.43 -23.27
C GLU A 114 -9.73 12.35 -23.55
N ILE A 115 -9.29 13.12 -22.55
CA ILE A 115 -8.09 13.97 -22.67
C ILE A 115 -6.84 13.13 -22.95
N MET A 116 -6.68 11.99 -22.28
CA MET A 116 -5.53 11.11 -22.48
C MET A 116 -5.52 10.51 -23.89
N LEU A 117 -6.66 10.03 -24.39
CA LEU A 117 -6.77 9.45 -25.74
C LEU A 117 -6.55 10.47 -26.86
N ALA A 118 -6.92 11.74 -26.64
CA ALA A 118 -6.70 12.81 -27.61
C ALA A 118 -5.25 13.35 -27.64
N ALA A 119 -4.42 12.96 -26.66
CA ALA A 119 -3.01 13.33 -26.59
C ALA A 119 -2.06 12.32 -27.27
N GLU A 120 -2.61 11.21 -27.78
CA GLU A 120 -1.94 10.24 -28.67
C GLU A 120 -2.20 10.54 -30.15
#